data_AF-A0A6G2TZ75-F1
#
_entry.id   AF-A0A6G2TZ75-F1
#
_cell.length_a   1.000
_cell.length_b   1.000
_cell.length_c   1.000
_cell.angle_alpha   90.00
_cell.angle_beta   90.00
_cell.angle_gamma   90.00
#
_symmetry.space_group_name_H-M   'P 1'
#
loop_
_entity.id
_entity.type
_entity.pdbx_description
1 polymer ?
#
loop_
_entity_poly.entity_id
_entity_poly.type
_entity_poly.pdbx_seq_one_letter_code
_entity_poly.pdbx_strand_id
1 'polypeptide(L)'
;MTSETTNLPSSEHIRRAPKVLLHDHLDGGLRPGTIVDLARETGYDGLPETDPAKLGVWFREAADSGSLERYLETFAHTCAVMQTRAALVRVAAECAEDLAADGVVYAEVRYAPEQHLEGGLSLEEVVEAVNEGFREGERRARADGNRIRVGALLTAMRHAARALEIAELANRYRDSGVIGFDIAGAEAGFPPTRHLDAFEYLKRENNHFTIHAGEAFGLPSIWQALQWCGADRLGHGVRIIDDIEVADDGSVTLGRLASYVRDKRIPLEMCPTSNLQTGAAASYAEHPIGLLRRLQFRLTVNTDNRLMSGTDMSREFEHLVKTFRYTLDDLQWFTVNAMKSAFIPFDERLAMINDVIKPGYAELRAEWLFR
;
A
#
# COMPACT_ATOMS: atom_id res chain seq x y z
N MET A 1 29.16 -30.70 3.56
CA MET A 1 29.19 -29.63 4.60
C MET A 1 29.60 -28.34 3.93
N THR A 2 28.69 -27.73 3.19
CA THR A 2 28.80 -26.33 2.79
C THR A 2 28.16 -25.53 3.91
N SER A 3 28.96 -24.72 4.58
CA SER A 3 28.51 -23.73 5.57
C SER A 3 27.25 -23.03 5.05
N GLU A 4 26.10 -23.26 5.69
CA GLU A 4 24.92 -22.39 5.59
C GLU A 4 25.27 -21.04 6.22
N THR A 5 26.14 -20.27 5.55
CA THR A 5 26.09 -18.82 5.71
C THR A 5 24.79 -18.41 5.07
N THR A 6 23.74 -18.28 5.88
CA THR A 6 22.51 -17.58 5.53
C THR A 6 22.91 -16.17 5.10
N ASN A 7 23.17 -15.99 3.81
CA ASN A 7 23.52 -14.70 3.23
C ASN A 7 22.25 -13.82 3.24
N LEU A 8 21.96 -13.28 4.41
CA LEU A 8 20.94 -12.27 4.59
C LEU A 8 21.30 -11.06 3.71
N PRO A 9 20.32 -10.48 3.01
CA PRO A 9 20.58 -9.32 2.17
C PRO A 9 21.03 -8.12 3.01
N SER A 10 22.01 -7.36 2.52
CA SER A 10 22.35 -6.05 3.09
C SER A 10 21.26 -5.03 2.76
N SER A 11 21.25 -3.90 3.45
CA SER A 11 20.37 -2.76 3.11
C SER A 11 20.55 -2.31 1.66
N GLU A 12 21.76 -2.39 1.11
CA GLU A 12 22.02 -2.07 -0.30
C GLU A 12 21.37 -3.08 -1.25
N HIS A 13 21.49 -4.39 -0.97
CA HIS A 13 20.78 -5.41 -1.74
C HIS A 13 19.26 -5.18 -1.67
N ILE A 14 18.72 -4.87 -0.48
CA ILE A 14 17.29 -4.61 -0.30
C ILE A 14 16.87 -3.40 -1.12
N ARG A 15 17.60 -2.28 -1.06
CA ARG A 15 17.28 -1.08 -1.84
C ARG A 15 17.26 -1.34 -3.34
N ARG A 16 18.23 -2.09 -3.85
CA ARG A 16 18.34 -2.43 -5.28
C ARG A 16 17.37 -3.53 -5.74
N ALA A 17 16.82 -4.33 -4.82
CA ALA A 17 15.89 -5.40 -5.18
C ALA A 17 14.64 -4.83 -5.85
N PRO A 18 14.18 -5.38 -6.98
CA PRO A 18 12.90 -4.99 -7.57
C PRO A 18 11.77 -5.23 -6.58
N LYS A 19 10.95 -4.20 -6.35
CA LYS A 19 9.80 -4.24 -5.44
C LYS A 19 8.50 -3.93 -6.17
N VAL A 20 7.41 -4.43 -5.63
CA VAL A 20 6.06 -4.14 -6.10
C VAL A 20 5.23 -3.72 -4.90
N LEU A 21 4.60 -2.55 -4.99
CA LEU A 21 3.83 -1.93 -3.94
C LEU A 21 2.37 -1.82 -4.38
N LEU A 22 1.44 -2.40 -3.63
CA LEU A 22 0.02 -2.40 -3.98
C LEU A 22 -0.85 -1.59 -3.02
N HIS A 23 -0.27 -1.13 -1.91
CA HIS A 23 -0.99 -0.45 -0.84
C HIS A 23 -0.16 0.70 -0.27
N ASP A 24 -0.35 1.86 -0.89
CA ASP A 24 0.32 3.12 -0.51
C ASP A 24 -0.64 4.27 -0.77
N HIS A 25 -0.93 5.06 0.26
CA HIS A 25 -1.81 6.21 0.21
C HIS A 25 -1.01 7.46 -0.16
N LEU A 26 -1.38 8.12 -1.26
CA LEU A 26 -0.71 9.32 -1.74
C LEU A 26 -0.81 10.46 -0.73
N ASP A 27 -2.00 10.65 -0.17
CA ASP A 27 -2.38 11.61 0.87
C ASP A 27 -1.75 11.31 2.25
N GLY A 28 -1.18 10.12 2.44
CA GLY A 28 -0.36 9.74 3.59
C GLY A 28 1.14 9.59 3.29
N GLY A 29 1.59 9.94 2.08
CA GLY A 29 2.93 9.64 1.56
C GLY A 29 3.80 10.86 1.21
N LEU A 30 3.38 12.08 1.57
CA LEU A 30 4.05 13.33 1.18
C LEU A 30 5.44 13.48 1.81
N ARG A 31 6.35 14.15 1.09
CA ARG A 31 7.61 14.61 1.68
C ARG A 31 7.34 15.74 2.69
N PRO A 32 7.90 15.72 3.91
CA PRO A 32 7.71 16.80 4.88
C PRO A 32 8.11 18.18 4.35
N GLY A 33 9.18 18.26 3.55
CA GLY A 33 9.62 19.52 2.91
C GLY A 33 8.58 20.08 1.96
N THR A 34 7.94 19.21 1.17
CA THR A 34 6.87 19.60 0.25
C THR A 34 5.64 20.08 0.99
N ILE A 35 5.28 19.50 2.15
CA ILE A 35 4.19 20.00 2.99
C ILE A 35 4.49 21.44 3.43
N VAL A 36 5.69 21.71 3.93
CA VAL A 36 6.11 23.04 4.37
C VAL A 36 6.06 24.06 3.21
N ASP A 37 6.56 23.68 2.04
CA ASP A 37 6.55 24.55 0.86
C ASP A 37 5.11 24.86 0.41
N LEU A 38 4.29 23.82 0.23
CA LEU A 38 2.90 23.98 -0.21
C LEU A 38 2.07 24.77 0.80
N ALA A 39 2.28 24.56 2.11
CA ALA A 39 1.61 25.33 3.14
C ALA A 39 1.91 26.84 3.02
N ARG A 40 3.17 27.21 2.73
CA ARG A 40 3.53 28.62 2.47
C ARG A 40 2.89 29.14 1.18
N GLU A 41 2.87 28.33 0.12
CA GLU A 41 2.30 28.71 -1.17
C GLU A 41 0.78 28.92 -1.12
N THR A 42 0.06 28.09 -0.34
CA THR A 42 -1.40 28.16 -0.19
C THR A 42 -1.86 29.05 0.96
N GLY A 43 -0.94 29.50 1.82
CA GLY A 43 -1.25 30.29 3.01
C GLY A 43 -1.83 29.46 4.16
N TYR A 44 -1.61 28.14 4.18
CA TYR A 44 -2.01 27.26 5.27
C TYR A 44 -1.06 27.42 6.47
N ASP A 45 -1.57 27.93 7.60
CA ASP A 45 -0.81 28.22 8.82
C ASP A 45 -1.05 27.19 9.95
N GLY A 46 -1.87 26.17 9.70
CA GLY A 46 -2.24 25.15 10.68
C GLY A 46 -1.17 24.10 10.97
N LEU A 47 0.01 24.16 10.34
CA LEU A 47 1.06 23.16 10.57
C LEU A 47 1.59 23.22 12.01
N PRO A 48 1.79 22.06 12.66
CA PRO A 48 2.32 21.98 14.03
C PRO A 48 3.83 22.31 14.09
N GLU A 49 4.51 22.26 12.95
CA GLU A 49 5.94 22.52 12.79
C GLU A 49 6.24 22.93 11.33
N THR A 50 7.24 23.77 11.12
CA THR A 50 7.63 24.30 9.81
C THR A 50 9.07 23.97 9.41
N ASP A 51 9.86 23.37 10.31
CA ASP A 51 11.08 22.66 9.95
C ASP A 51 10.73 21.27 9.38
N PRO A 52 11.13 20.94 8.14
CA PRO A 52 10.76 19.68 7.51
C PRO A 52 11.16 18.42 8.30
N ALA A 53 12.34 18.43 8.94
CA ALA A 53 12.84 17.27 9.65
C ALA A 53 12.02 17.01 10.92
N LYS A 54 11.76 18.07 11.69
CA LYS A 54 10.91 17.99 12.89
C LYS A 54 9.46 17.71 12.55
N LEU A 55 8.94 18.25 11.44
CA LEU A 55 7.59 17.94 10.97
C LEU A 55 7.44 16.44 10.67
N GLY A 56 8.41 15.83 9.98
CA GLY A 56 8.40 14.39 9.73
C GLY A 56 8.40 13.55 11.02
N VAL A 57 9.14 13.99 12.05
CA VAL A 57 9.10 13.34 13.38
C VAL A 57 7.71 13.47 14.01
N TRP A 58 7.12 14.68 13.97
CA TRP A 58 5.78 14.92 14.50
C TRP A 58 4.73 14.03 13.83
N PHE A 59 4.78 13.88 12.50
CA PHE A 59 3.85 13.02 11.76
C PHE A 59 3.91 11.57 12.26
N ARG A 60 5.14 11.04 12.41
CA ARG A 60 5.35 9.69 12.92
C ARG A 60 4.87 9.53 14.36
N GLU A 61 5.20 10.46 15.24
CA GLU A 61 4.79 10.42 16.65
C GLU A 61 3.27 10.57 16.83
N ALA A 62 2.62 11.38 15.99
CA ALA A 62 1.16 11.52 15.99
C ALA A 62 0.48 10.21 15.57
N ALA A 63 0.96 9.59 14.49
CA ALA A 63 0.42 8.32 14.00
C ALA A 63 0.66 7.14 14.96
N ASP A 64 1.80 7.12 15.66
CA ASP A 64 2.17 6.06 16.62
C ASP A 64 1.63 6.31 18.06
N SER A 65 0.79 7.33 18.24
CA SER A 65 0.35 7.75 19.59
C SER A 65 -0.70 6.84 20.25
N GLY A 66 -1.27 5.90 19.51
CA GLY A 66 -2.42 5.09 19.94
C GLY A 66 -3.73 5.88 20.04
N SER A 67 -3.76 7.14 19.59
CA SER A 67 -4.95 7.99 19.53
C SER A 67 -5.44 8.13 18.09
N LEU A 68 -6.68 7.69 17.83
CA LEU A 68 -7.32 7.87 16.52
C LEU A 68 -7.43 9.36 16.15
N GLU A 69 -7.67 10.24 17.12
CA GLU A 69 -7.75 11.68 16.89
C GLU A 69 -6.41 12.24 16.37
N ARG A 70 -5.30 11.88 17.02
CA ARG A 70 -3.95 12.29 16.62
C ARG A 70 -3.56 11.68 15.28
N TYR A 71 -3.99 10.45 15.00
CA TYR A 71 -3.80 9.83 13.69
C TYR A 71 -4.53 10.62 12.60
N LEU A 72 -5.81 10.94 12.79
CA LEU A 72 -6.60 11.71 11.82
C LEU A 72 -6.12 13.16 11.65
N GLU A 73 -5.55 13.77 12.69
CA GLU A 73 -4.93 15.10 12.63
C GLU A 73 -3.83 15.15 11.55
N THR A 74 -3.08 14.07 11.35
CA THR A 74 -2.06 14.02 10.31
C THR A 74 -2.65 14.22 8.90
N PHE A 75 -3.79 13.58 8.59
CA PHE A 75 -4.47 13.75 7.31
C PHE A 75 -5.06 15.13 7.12
N ALA A 76 -5.45 15.83 8.21
CA ALA A 76 -5.94 17.20 8.10
C ALA A 76 -4.86 18.12 7.48
N HIS A 77 -3.59 17.94 7.86
CA HIS A 77 -2.50 18.73 7.32
C HIS A 77 -2.15 18.36 5.87
N THR A 78 -2.08 17.06 5.54
CA THR A 78 -1.72 16.63 4.18
C THR A 78 -2.83 16.99 3.18
N CYS A 79 -4.09 16.76 3.52
CA CYS A 79 -5.21 17.14 2.67
C CYS A 79 -5.30 18.67 2.50
N ALA A 80 -5.06 19.46 3.55
CA ALA A 80 -5.11 20.93 3.47
C ALA A 80 -4.12 21.52 2.45
N VAL A 81 -2.93 20.92 2.30
CA VAL A 81 -1.93 21.39 1.32
C VAL A 81 -2.14 20.83 -0.10
N MET A 82 -3.05 19.88 -0.28
CA MET A 82 -3.35 19.20 -1.55
C MET A 82 -4.61 19.73 -2.25
N GLN A 83 -5.05 20.95 -1.96
CA GLN A 83 -6.30 21.52 -2.50
C GLN A 83 -6.14 22.20 -3.87
N THR A 84 -4.97 22.12 -4.51
CA THR A 84 -4.74 22.73 -5.83
C THR A 84 -4.20 21.71 -6.83
N ARG A 85 -4.49 21.93 -8.11
CA ARG A 85 -4.00 21.07 -9.20
C ARG A 85 -2.47 20.96 -9.19
N ALA A 86 -1.76 22.06 -8.97
CA ALA A 86 -0.31 22.09 -8.95
C ALA A 86 0.26 21.28 -7.78
N ALA A 87 -0.35 21.36 -6.60
CA ALA A 87 0.03 20.58 -5.43
C ALA A 87 -0.13 19.07 -5.69
N LEU A 88 -1.29 18.66 -6.24
CA LEU A 88 -1.57 17.26 -6.57
C LEU A 88 -0.58 16.68 -7.59
N VAL A 89 -0.29 17.43 -8.67
CA VAL A 89 0.72 17.02 -9.67
C VAL A 89 2.09 16.86 -9.02
N ARG A 90 2.52 17.83 -8.19
CA ARG A 90 3.82 17.78 -7.50
C ARG A 90 3.90 16.56 -6.59
N VAL A 91 2.93 16.37 -5.71
CA VAL A 91 2.90 15.26 -4.74
C VAL A 91 2.90 13.90 -5.44
N ALA A 92 2.10 13.72 -6.49
CA ALA A 92 2.08 12.49 -7.28
C ALA A 92 3.39 12.22 -8.02
N ALA A 93 4.03 13.26 -8.59
CA ALA A 93 5.34 13.11 -9.22
C ALA A 93 6.42 12.70 -8.22
N GLU A 94 6.48 13.37 -7.07
CA GLU A 94 7.42 13.08 -6.00
C GLU A 94 7.24 11.66 -5.43
N CYS A 95 6.00 11.20 -5.31
CA CYS A 95 5.69 9.83 -4.92
C CYS A 95 6.32 8.80 -5.87
N ALA A 96 6.15 8.96 -7.18
CA ALA A 96 6.72 8.03 -8.16
C ALA A 96 8.26 8.07 -8.16
N GLU A 97 8.88 9.24 -7.98
CA GLU A 97 10.33 9.39 -7.86
C GLU A 97 10.87 8.65 -6.63
N ASP A 98 10.27 8.85 -5.46
CA ASP A 98 10.71 8.24 -4.20
C ASP A 98 10.58 6.71 -4.26
N LEU A 99 9.46 6.22 -4.79
CA LEU A 99 9.26 4.79 -4.99
C LEU A 99 10.27 4.18 -5.95
N ALA A 100 10.55 4.84 -7.08
CA ALA A 100 11.53 4.36 -8.04
C ALA A 100 12.96 4.35 -7.46
N ALA A 101 13.33 5.38 -6.70
CA ALA A 101 14.61 5.47 -6.00
C ALA A 101 14.76 4.39 -4.92
N ASP A 102 13.65 3.88 -4.39
CA ASP A 102 13.60 2.76 -3.45
C ASP A 102 13.45 1.39 -4.14
N GLY A 103 13.72 1.30 -5.45
CA GLY A 103 13.72 0.06 -6.23
C GLY A 103 12.32 -0.51 -6.52
N VAL A 104 11.26 0.27 -6.32
CA VAL A 104 9.90 -0.13 -6.71
C VAL A 104 9.77 0.00 -8.22
N VAL A 105 9.45 -1.11 -8.88
CA VAL A 105 9.31 -1.18 -10.35
C VAL A 105 7.85 -1.09 -10.80
N TYR A 106 6.91 -1.37 -9.88
CA TYR A 106 5.48 -1.22 -10.10
C TYR A 106 4.78 -0.80 -8.80
N ALA A 107 3.92 0.21 -8.89
CA ALA A 107 3.14 0.69 -7.77
C ALA A 107 1.65 0.86 -8.14
N GLU A 108 0.77 0.48 -7.21
CA GLU A 108 -0.63 0.90 -7.19
C GLU A 108 -0.80 1.85 -6.01
N VAL A 109 -0.97 3.13 -6.30
CA VAL A 109 -1.06 4.20 -5.30
C VAL A 109 -2.51 4.63 -5.19
N ARG A 110 -3.02 4.69 -3.96
CA ARG A 110 -4.42 5.00 -3.66
C ARG A 110 -4.55 6.39 -3.06
N TYR A 111 -5.71 7.02 -3.24
CA TYR A 111 -6.04 8.30 -2.63
C TYR A 111 -7.54 8.54 -2.72
N ALA A 112 -8.08 9.40 -1.86
CA ALA A 112 -9.49 9.75 -1.89
C ALA A 112 -9.72 11.09 -2.61
N PRO A 113 -10.12 11.10 -3.91
CA PRO A 113 -10.29 12.34 -4.65
C PRO A 113 -11.31 13.31 -4.03
N GLU A 114 -12.28 12.78 -3.28
CA GLU A 114 -13.26 13.58 -2.54
C GLU A 114 -12.67 14.44 -1.40
N GLN A 115 -11.43 14.18 -0.98
CA GLN A 115 -10.74 14.97 0.05
C GLN A 115 -10.00 16.20 -0.50
N HIS A 116 -10.04 16.44 -1.83
CA HIS A 116 -9.28 17.50 -2.50
C HIS A 116 -10.17 18.50 -3.24
N LEU A 117 -11.37 18.74 -2.73
CA LEU A 117 -12.40 19.56 -3.38
C LEU A 117 -12.62 20.93 -2.71
N GLU A 118 -12.02 21.18 -1.54
CA GLU A 118 -12.21 22.43 -0.78
C GLU A 118 -11.65 23.65 -1.52
N GLY A 119 -10.62 23.45 -2.34
CA GLY A 119 -10.06 24.45 -3.25
C GLY A 119 -10.89 24.69 -4.53
N GLY A 120 -12.04 24.04 -4.69
CA GLY A 120 -12.94 24.21 -5.82
C GLY A 120 -12.66 23.31 -7.03
N LEU A 121 -11.77 22.33 -6.90
CA LEU A 121 -11.56 21.30 -7.92
C LEU A 121 -12.78 20.38 -7.99
N SER A 122 -13.07 19.89 -9.19
CA SER A 122 -13.94 18.73 -9.41
C SER A 122 -13.19 17.41 -9.17
N LEU A 123 -13.93 16.32 -8.99
CA LEU A 123 -13.34 14.99 -8.84
C LEU A 123 -12.47 14.61 -10.05
N GLU A 124 -12.94 14.92 -11.26
CA GLU A 124 -12.23 14.71 -12.52
C GLU A 124 -10.90 15.48 -12.55
N GLU A 125 -10.90 16.76 -12.17
CA GLU A 125 -9.68 17.57 -12.14
C GLU A 125 -8.65 17.02 -11.14
N VAL A 126 -9.09 16.49 -10.00
CA VAL A 126 -8.21 15.82 -9.04
C VAL A 126 -7.59 14.56 -9.65
N VAL A 127 -8.40 13.71 -10.30
CA VAL A 127 -7.91 12.48 -10.96
C VAL A 127 -6.93 12.78 -12.08
N GLU A 128 -7.22 13.78 -12.90
CA GLU A 128 -6.36 14.19 -14.01
C GLU A 128 -5.04 14.78 -13.51
N ALA A 129 -5.06 15.57 -12.42
CA ALA A 129 -3.87 16.12 -11.80
C ALA A 129 -2.94 15.02 -11.25
N VAL A 130 -3.49 14.06 -10.52
CA VAL A 130 -2.71 12.96 -9.96
C VAL A 130 -2.13 12.07 -11.06
N ASN A 131 -2.92 11.71 -12.07
CA ASN A 131 -2.43 10.93 -13.22
C ASN A 131 -1.35 11.67 -14.01
N GLU A 132 -1.45 12.99 -14.18
CA GLU A 132 -0.37 13.80 -14.76
C GLU A 132 0.89 13.75 -13.91
N GLY A 133 0.76 13.93 -12.60
CA GLY A 133 1.89 13.84 -11.67
C GLY A 133 2.59 12.49 -11.73
N PHE A 134 1.85 11.38 -11.74
CA PHE A 134 2.46 10.05 -11.89
C PHE A 134 3.24 9.90 -13.20
N ARG A 135 2.68 10.33 -14.36
CA ARG A 135 3.41 10.29 -15.63
C ARG A 135 4.68 11.14 -15.61
N GLU A 136 4.62 12.30 -14.97
CA GLU A 136 5.77 13.18 -14.82
C GLU A 136 6.84 12.58 -13.90
N GLY A 137 6.44 11.99 -12.78
CA GLY A 137 7.35 11.30 -11.86
C GLY A 137 8.00 10.06 -12.50
N GLU A 138 7.25 9.25 -13.25
CA GLU A 138 7.80 8.14 -14.06
C GLU A 138 8.86 8.64 -15.06
N ARG A 139 8.60 9.78 -15.71
CA ARG A 139 9.54 10.40 -16.65
C ARG A 139 10.81 10.87 -15.96
N ARG A 140 10.71 11.49 -14.79
CA ARG A 140 11.86 11.95 -13.98
C ARG A 140 12.68 10.77 -13.45
N ALA A 141 12.01 9.77 -12.86
CA ALA A 141 12.64 8.53 -12.44
C ALA A 141 13.44 7.86 -13.57
N ARG A 142 12.87 7.83 -14.80
CA ARG A 142 13.57 7.33 -16.00
C ARG A 142 14.81 8.15 -16.36
N ALA A 143 14.74 9.48 -16.25
CA ALA A 143 15.89 10.35 -16.51
C ALA A 143 17.04 10.09 -15.50
N ASP A 144 16.69 9.73 -14.26
CA ASP A 144 17.63 9.39 -13.19
C ASP A 144 18.10 7.92 -13.23
N GLY A 145 17.75 7.18 -14.28
CA GLY A 145 18.18 5.79 -14.50
C GLY A 145 17.31 4.73 -13.80
N ASN A 146 16.27 5.14 -13.08
CA ASN A 146 15.31 4.24 -12.45
C ASN A 146 14.15 3.91 -13.40
N ARG A 147 13.35 2.89 -13.07
CA ARG A 147 12.17 2.53 -13.86
C ARG A 147 11.05 2.16 -12.90
N ILE A 148 9.91 2.81 -13.05
CA ILE A 148 8.68 2.51 -12.33
C ILE A 148 7.50 2.65 -13.29
N ARG A 149 6.45 1.88 -13.03
CA ARG A 149 5.10 2.14 -13.54
C ARG A 149 4.14 2.31 -12.36
N VAL A 150 3.29 3.31 -12.42
CA VAL A 150 2.32 3.64 -11.37
C VAL A 150 0.90 3.60 -11.95
N GLY A 151 -0.02 2.99 -11.22
CA GLY A 151 -1.45 3.08 -11.47
C GLY A 151 -2.18 3.62 -10.23
N ALA A 152 -3.25 4.37 -10.45
CA ALA A 152 -4.07 4.93 -9.39
C ALA A 152 -5.18 3.97 -8.95
N LEU A 153 -5.45 3.91 -7.64
CA LEU A 153 -6.71 3.40 -7.10
C LEU A 153 -7.50 4.57 -6.52
N LEU A 154 -8.78 4.70 -6.90
CA LEU A 154 -9.64 5.71 -6.30
C LEU A 154 -10.31 5.15 -5.06
N THR A 155 -10.09 5.81 -3.93
CA THR A 155 -10.63 5.40 -2.64
C THR A 155 -11.87 6.22 -2.30
N ALA A 156 -12.96 5.55 -1.95
CA ALA A 156 -14.09 6.20 -1.28
C ALA A 156 -13.96 6.08 0.24
N MET A 157 -14.22 7.17 0.96
CA MET A 157 -14.18 7.14 2.42
C MET A 157 -15.46 6.50 2.97
N ARG A 158 -15.30 5.53 3.87
CA ARG A 158 -16.41 4.74 4.46
C ARG A 158 -17.52 5.57 5.11
N HIS A 159 -17.19 6.76 5.58
CA HIS A 159 -18.12 7.68 6.24
C HIS A 159 -18.79 8.68 5.28
N ALA A 160 -18.32 8.77 4.03
CA ALA A 160 -18.89 9.59 2.99
C ALA A 160 -19.96 8.83 2.20
N ALA A 161 -20.98 9.55 1.72
CA ALA A 161 -22.08 9.00 0.93
C ALA A 161 -21.82 9.07 -0.59
N ARG A 162 -20.58 8.83 -1.04
CA ARG A 162 -20.15 9.02 -2.44
C ARG A 162 -19.53 7.79 -3.09
N ALA A 163 -19.55 6.63 -2.44
CA ALA A 163 -18.85 5.44 -2.93
C ALA A 163 -19.22 5.04 -4.37
N LEU A 164 -20.50 5.12 -4.75
CA LEU A 164 -20.93 4.84 -6.13
C LEU A 164 -20.38 5.86 -7.13
N GLU A 165 -20.39 7.16 -6.79
CA GLU A 165 -19.84 8.22 -7.64
C GLU A 165 -18.34 8.03 -7.88
N ILE A 166 -17.58 7.69 -6.83
CA ILE A 166 -16.15 7.41 -6.94
C ILE A 166 -15.90 6.12 -7.74
N ALA A 167 -16.76 5.11 -7.62
CA ALA A 167 -16.68 3.88 -8.41
C ALA A 167 -16.97 4.12 -9.91
N GLU A 168 -17.96 4.95 -10.24
CA GLU A 168 -18.24 5.39 -11.61
C GLU A 168 -17.05 6.15 -12.20
N LEU A 169 -16.41 7.02 -11.39
CA LEU A 169 -15.20 7.73 -11.78
C LEU A 169 -14.03 6.77 -12.03
N ALA A 170 -13.82 5.79 -11.15
CA ALA A 170 -12.78 4.79 -11.32
C ALA A 170 -12.96 3.98 -12.60
N ASN A 171 -14.21 3.61 -12.93
CA ASN A 171 -14.53 2.94 -14.20
C ASN A 171 -14.29 3.84 -15.41
N ARG A 172 -14.65 5.12 -15.32
CA ARG A 172 -14.45 6.08 -16.42
C ARG A 172 -12.98 6.25 -16.80
N TYR A 173 -12.09 6.26 -15.81
CA TYR A 173 -10.64 6.44 -16.00
C TYR A 173 -9.84 5.12 -16.03
N ARG A 174 -10.50 3.95 -16.09
CA ARG A 174 -9.83 2.62 -16.01
C ARG A 174 -8.76 2.39 -17.10
N ASP A 175 -8.96 3.04 -18.26
CA ASP A 175 -8.07 2.95 -19.42
C ASP A 175 -7.17 4.19 -19.52
N SER A 176 -7.10 5.01 -18.46
CA SER A 176 -6.47 6.33 -18.44
C SER A 176 -5.70 6.63 -17.15
N GLY A 177 -5.16 5.59 -16.49
CA GLY A 177 -4.25 5.70 -15.35
C GLY A 177 -4.85 5.23 -14.03
N VAL A 178 -6.18 5.15 -13.91
CA VAL A 178 -6.85 4.48 -12.80
C VAL A 178 -6.94 2.99 -13.12
N ILE A 179 -6.62 2.12 -12.17
CA ILE A 179 -6.58 0.66 -12.36
C ILE A 179 -7.44 -0.09 -11.35
N GLY A 180 -8.17 0.63 -10.50
CA GLY A 180 -9.13 0.02 -9.60
C GLY A 180 -9.70 1.00 -8.58
N PHE A 181 -10.44 0.43 -7.64
CA PHE A 181 -11.18 1.13 -6.60
C PHE A 181 -10.86 0.55 -5.22
N ASP A 182 -11.02 1.37 -4.18
CA ASP A 182 -10.89 0.96 -2.78
C ASP A 182 -11.93 1.68 -1.89
N ILE A 183 -12.13 1.15 -0.69
CA ILE A 183 -12.74 1.92 0.41
C ILE A 183 -11.83 1.91 1.64
N ALA A 184 -11.69 3.07 2.27
CA ALA A 184 -10.84 3.26 3.45
C ALA A 184 -11.49 4.13 4.53
N GLY A 185 -10.77 4.34 5.63
CA GLY A 185 -11.26 4.99 6.85
C GLY A 185 -11.74 3.99 7.90
N ALA A 186 -12.41 4.49 8.93
CA ALA A 186 -12.80 3.68 10.10
C ALA A 186 -13.57 2.41 9.69
N GLU A 187 -13.01 1.25 10.01
CA GLU A 187 -13.59 -0.05 9.64
C GLU A 187 -14.72 -0.48 10.60
N ALA A 188 -14.45 -0.44 11.90
CA ALA A 188 -15.41 -0.82 12.93
C ALA A 188 -16.61 0.14 12.95
N GLY A 189 -17.83 -0.41 12.80
CA GLY A 189 -19.07 0.37 12.72
C GLY A 189 -19.44 0.90 11.33
N PHE A 190 -18.56 0.73 10.33
CA PHE A 190 -18.79 1.12 8.93
C PHE A 190 -18.53 -0.08 8.01
N PRO A 191 -19.39 -1.12 8.04
CA PRO A 191 -19.16 -2.35 7.29
C PRO A 191 -19.13 -2.08 5.78
N PRO A 192 -18.32 -2.84 5.01
CA PRO A 192 -18.21 -2.65 3.56
C PRO A 192 -19.56 -2.85 2.84
N THR A 193 -20.48 -3.60 3.43
CA THR A 193 -21.83 -3.82 2.90
C THR A 193 -22.70 -2.56 2.80
N ARG A 194 -22.28 -1.41 3.36
CA ARG A 194 -22.93 -0.12 3.12
C ARG A 194 -22.69 0.45 1.72
N HIS A 195 -21.71 -0.10 0.99
CA HIS A 195 -21.30 0.38 -0.33
C HIS A 195 -21.53 -0.68 -1.42
N LEU A 196 -22.53 -1.55 -1.23
CA LEU A 196 -22.80 -2.67 -2.16
C LEU A 196 -23.13 -2.20 -3.57
N ASP A 197 -23.82 -1.08 -3.71
CA ASP A 197 -24.15 -0.46 -5.00
C ASP A 197 -22.89 -0.16 -5.83
N ALA A 198 -21.85 0.40 -5.20
CA ALA A 198 -20.55 0.65 -5.82
C ALA A 198 -19.88 -0.65 -6.26
N PHE A 199 -19.83 -1.66 -5.38
CA PHE A 199 -19.19 -2.94 -5.70
C PHE A 199 -19.97 -3.73 -6.78
N GLU A 200 -21.29 -3.72 -6.75
CA GLU A 200 -22.14 -4.34 -7.77
C GLU A 200 -22.01 -3.63 -9.12
N TYR A 201 -21.85 -2.31 -9.13
CA TYR A 201 -21.49 -1.56 -10.33
C TYR A 201 -20.14 -2.02 -10.89
N LEU A 202 -19.07 -1.97 -10.10
CA LEU A 202 -17.71 -2.32 -10.54
C LEU A 202 -17.61 -3.77 -11.06
N LYS A 203 -18.28 -4.72 -10.40
CA LYS A 203 -18.38 -6.11 -10.87
C LYS A 203 -19.00 -6.21 -12.27
N ARG A 204 -20.08 -5.49 -12.54
CA ARG A 204 -20.76 -5.49 -13.85
C ARG A 204 -19.90 -4.88 -14.94
N GLU A 205 -19.06 -3.93 -14.58
CA GLU A 205 -18.10 -3.26 -15.48
C GLU A 205 -16.78 -4.02 -15.64
N ASN A 206 -16.60 -5.16 -14.97
CA ASN A 206 -15.35 -5.93 -14.93
C ASN A 206 -14.16 -5.11 -14.37
N ASN A 207 -14.43 -4.17 -13.48
CA ASN A 207 -13.41 -3.34 -12.86
C ASN A 207 -12.88 -3.99 -11.57
N HIS A 208 -11.61 -3.73 -11.26
CA HIS A 208 -10.91 -4.26 -10.10
C HIS A 208 -11.17 -3.42 -8.86
N PHE A 209 -11.25 -4.09 -7.70
CA PHE A 209 -11.29 -3.39 -6.43
C PHE A 209 -10.69 -4.20 -5.28
N THR A 210 -10.03 -3.46 -4.39
CA THR A 210 -9.59 -3.94 -3.08
C THR A 210 -10.47 -3.32 -2.00
N ILE A 211 -10.46 -3.88 -0.80
CA ILE A 211 -11.21 -3.34 0.34
C ILE A 211 -10.32 -3.45 1.57
N HIS A 212 -10.10 -2.34 2.28
CA HIS A 212 -9.54 -2.39 3.64
C HIS A 212 -10.44 -3.23 4.54
N ALA A 213 -9.99 -4.41 4.96
CA ALA A 213 -10.78 -5.27 5.83
C ALA A 213 -9.87 -6.21 6.63
N GLY A 214 -10.25 -6.47 7.87
CA GLY A 214 -9.44 -7.32 8.74
C GLY A 214 -8.26 -6.59 9.35
N GLU A 215 -8.37 -5.29 9.66
CA GLU A 215 -7.35 -4.54 10.38
C GLU A 215 -7.87 -4.16 11.78
N ALA A 216 -8.85 -3.27 11.84
CA ALA A 216 -9.50 -2.78 13.06
C ALA A 216 -10.79 -3.55 13.39
N PHE A 217 -11.33 -4.34 12.45
CA PHE A 217 -12.43 -5.26 12.69
C PHE A 217 -12.09 -6.69 12.24
N GLY A 218 -12.57 -7.68 13.00
CA GLY A 218 -12.13 -9.07 12.86
C GLY A 218 -12.70 -9.82 11.64
N LEU A 219 -12.75 -11.14 11.77
CA LEU A 219 -13.20 -12.07 10.72
C LEU A 219 -14.51 -11.71 10.00
N PRO A 220 -15.55 -11.15 10.66
CA PRO A 220 -16.77 -10.74 9.95
C PRO A 220 -16.53 -9.71 8.85
N SER A 221 -15.56 -8.79 9.03
CA SER A 221 -15.22 -7.78 8.03
C SER A 221 -14.61 -8.41 6.78
N ILE A 222 -13.61 -9.27 6.99
CA ILE A 222 -12.96 -10.04 5.93
C ILE A 222 -14.01 -10.87 5.17
N TRP A 223 -14.88 -11.55 5.91
CA TRP A 223 -15.93 -12.36 5.33
C TRP A 223 -16.91 -11.52 4.49
N GLN A 224 -17.34 -10.35 4.98
CA GLN A 224 -18.23 -9.45 4.24
C GLN A 224 -17.57 -8.86 2.98
N ALA A 225 -16.30 -8.45 3.08
CA ALA A 225 -15.54 -7.94 1.94
C ALA A 225 -15.44 -8.98 0.82
N LEU A 226 -15.25 -10.26 1.16
CA LEU A 226 -15.13 -11.33 0.18
C LEU A 226 -16.49 -11.85 -0.32
N GLN A 227 -17.40 -12.19 0.58
CA GLN A 227 -18.61 -12.95 0.21
C GLN A 227 -19.73 -12.05 -0.31
N TRP A 228 -19.89 -10.86 0.28
CA TRP A 228 -20.89 -9.90 -0.18
C TRP A 228 -20.29 -8.99 -1.24
N CYS A 229 -19.18 -8.34 -0.90
CA CYS A 229 -18.63 -7.28 -1.74
C CYS A 229 -17.81 -7.83 -2.90
N GLY A 230 -17.21 -9.01 -2.78
CA GLY A 230 -16.47 -9.70 -3.85
C GLY A 230 -15.11 -9.09 -4.15
N ALA A 231 -14.40 -8.60 -3.14
CA ALA A 231 -13.09 -7.99 -3.29
C ALA A 231 -12.07 -8.92 -3.96
N ASP A 232 -11.28 -8.38 -4.89
CA ASP A 232 -10.18 -9.11 -5.54
C ASP A 232 -8.98 -9.29 -4.60
N ARG A 233 -8.80 -8.33 -3.68
CA ARG A 233 -7.74 -8.26 -2.67
C ARG A 233 -8.29 -7.68 -1.36
N LEU A 234 -7.54 -7.87 -0.28
CA LEU A 234 -7.84 -7.26 1.01
C LEU A 234 -6.73 -6.29 1.39
N GLY A 235 -7.08 -5.02 1.58
CA GLY A 235 -6.26 -4.06 2.29
C GLY A 235 -6.04 -4.59 3.72
N HIS A 236 -4.78 -4.84 4.07
CA HIS A 236 -4.37 -5.58 5.27
C HIS A 236 -4.83 -7.05 5.27
N GLY A 237 -5.99 -7.37 5.85
CA GLY A 237 -6.42 -8.74 6.13
C GLY A 237 -5.67 -9.43 7.28
N VAL A 238 -4.94 -8.67 8.10
CA VAL A 238 -4.07 -9.18 9.17
C VAL A 238 -4.83 -9.99 10.24
N ARG A 239 -6.08 -9.62 10.54
CA ARG A 239 -6.97 -10.33 11.47
C ARG A 239 -7.45 -11.70 10.96
N ILE A 240 -7.07 -12.13 9.75
CA ILE A 240 -7.30 -13.52 9.33
C ILE A 240 -6.60 -14.53 10.25
N ILE A 241 -5.59 -14.06 10.99
CA ILE A 241 -4.89 -14.82 12.02
C ILE A 241 -5.84 -15.35 13.11
N ASP A 242 -6.95 -14.65 13.37
CA ASP A 242 -7.93 -15.05 14.39
C ASP A 242 -8.70 -16.32 14.00
N ASP A 243 -8.65 -16.72 12.72
CA ASP A 243 -9.23 -17.97 12.20
C ASP A 243 -8.16 -19.06 12.06
N ILE A 244 -7.04 -18.95 12.79
CA ILE A 244 -5.93 -19.90 12.75
C ILE A 244 -5.56 -20.29 14.19
N GLU A 245 -5.59 -21.59 14.46
CA GLU A 245 -5.18 -22.16 15.74
C GLU A 245 -3.81 -22.82 15.60
N VAL A 246 -2.91 -22.53 16.53
CA VAL A 246 -1.60 -23.19 16.66
C VAL A 246 -1.61 -23.97 17.97
N ALA A 247 -1.52 -25.30 17.89
CA ALA A 247 -1.48 -26.15 19.07
C ALA A 247 -0.08 -26.15 19.73
N ASP A 248 0.00 -26.64 20.97
CA ASP A 248 1.25 -26.71 21.74
C ASP A 248 2.37 -27.53 21.06
N ASP A 249 1.98 -28.50 20.21
CA ASP A 249 2.92 -29.32 19.43
C ASP A 249 3.38 -28.63 18.12
N GLY A 250 2.93 -27.40 17.88
CA GLY A 250 3.24 -26.60 16.69
C GLY A 250 2.38 -26.93 15.46
N SER A 251 1.45 -27.89 15.56
CA SER A 251 0.48 -28.15 14.48
C SER A 251 -0.46 -26.95 14.31
N VAL A 252 -0.87 -26.71 13.06
CA VAL A 252 -1.70 -25.55 12.71
C VAL A 252 -3.00 -26.01 12.07
N THR A 253 -4.12 -25.57 12.64
CA THR A 253 -5.45 -25.77 12.09
C THR A 253 -5.99 -24.46 11.53
N LEU A 254 -6.43 -24.48 10.28
CA LEU A 254 -7.11 -23.34 9.67
C LEU A 254 -8.61 -23.47 9.85
N GLY A 255 -9.25 -22.39 10.30
CA GLY A 255 -10.67 -22.22 10.19
C GLY A 255 -11.12 -22.10 8.73
N ARG A 256 -12.45 -22.00 8.55
CA ARG A 256 -13.07 -22.07 7.22
C ARG A 256 -12.72 -20.86 6.36
N LEU A 257 -12.64 -19.67 6.96
CA LEU A 257 -12.36 -18.44 6.23
C LEU A 257 -10.87 -18.36 5.86
N ALA A 258 -9.97 -18.67 6.78
CA ALA A 258 -8.54 -18.76 6.54
C ALA A 258 -8.22 -19.80 5.44
N SER A 259 -8.85 -20.97 5.50
CA SER A 259 -8.73 -21.99 4.43
C SER A 259 -9.19 -21.45 3.08
N TYR A 260 -10.37 -20.80 3.02
CA TYR A 260 -10.89 -20.20 1.79
C TYR A 260 -9.94 -19.15 1.21
N VAL A 261 -9.47 -18.20 2.04
CA VAL A 261 -8.54 -17.13 1.66
C VAL A 261 -7.25 -17.71 1.09
N ARG A 262 -6.66 -18.69 1.79
CA ARG A 262 -5.43 -19.36 1.35
C ARG A 262 -5.62 -20.10 0.04
N ASP A 263 -6.66 -20.91 -0.08
CA ASP A 263 -6.84 -21.84 -1.19
C ASP A 263 -7.31 -21.12 -2.47
N LYS A 264 -8.11 -20.05 -2.33
CA LYS A 264 -8.47 -19.14 -3.44
C LYS A 264 -7.35 -18.18 -3.81
N ARG A 265 -6.23 -18.19 -3.07
CA ARG A 265 -5.09 -17.30 -3.28
C ARG A 265 -5.49 -15.82 -3.20
N ILE A 266 -6.40 -15.45 -2.30
CA ILE A 266 -6.81 -14.07 -2.08
C ILE A 266 -5.59 -13.29 -1.53
N PRO A 267 -5.14 -12.22 -2.22
CA PRO A 267 -4.01 -11.41 -1.75
C PRO A 267 -4.34 -10.65 -0.47
N LEU A 268 -3.41 -10.69 0.48
CA LEU A 268 -3.41 -9.86 1.68
C LEU A 268 -2.34 -8.77 1.53
N GLU A 269 -2.78 -7.52 1.51
CA GLU A 269 -1.96 -6.33 1.38
C GLU A 269 -1.38 -5.94 2.75
N MET A 270 -0.40 -6.71 3.24
CA MET A 270 0.14 -6.52 4.59
C MET A 270 0.99 -5.25 4.66
N CYS A 271 0.84 -4.49 5.74
CA CYS A 271 1.56 -3.24 5.98
C CYS A 271 2.22 -3.30 7.38
N PRO A 272 3.36 -3.99 7.54
CA PRO A 272 3.89 -4.35 8.85
C PRO A 272 4.06 -3.18 9.82
N THR A 273 4.68 -2.06 9.41
CA THR A 273 4.83 -0.89 10.28
C THR A 273 3.47 -0.29 10.68
N SER A 274 2.57 -0.10 9.70
CA SER A 274 1.22 0.41 9.96
C SER A 274 0.45 -0.48 10.94
N ASN A 275 0.50 -1.80 10.74
CA ASN A 275 -0.19 -2.76 11.61
C ASN A 275 0.33 -2.74 13.06
N LEU A 276 1.57 -2.30 13.31
CA LEU A 276 2.05 -2.03 14.67
C LEU A 276 1.43 -0.75 15.23
N GLN A 277 1.46 0.34 14.46
CA GLN A 277 0.94 1.64 14.87
C GLN A 277 -0.58 1.63 15.11
N THR A 278 -1.32 0.85 14.32
CA THR A 278 -2.78 0.68 14.48
C THR A 278 -3.16 -0.38 15.53
N GLY A 279 -2.18 -1.06 16.13
CA GLY A 279 -2.39 -2.07 17.16
C GLY A 279 -2.89 -3.42 16.65
N ALA A 280 -2.87 -3.65 15.33
CA ALA A 280 -3.23 -4.93 14.74
C ALA A 280 -2.16 -6.03 14.97
N ALA A 281 -0.92 -5.65 15.28
CA ALA A 281 0.15 -6.51 15.74
C ALA A 281 0.97 -5.83 16.86
N ALA A 282 1.42 -6.60 17.85
CA ALA A 282 2.13 -6.05 19.01
C ALA A 282 3.62 -5.75 18.74
N SER A 283 4.24 -6.49 17.82
CA SER A 283 5.64 -6.31 17.42
C SER A 283 5.89 -6.98 16.07
N TYR A 284 7.02 -6.68 15.43
CA TYR A 284 7.40 -7.41 14.21
C TYR A 284 7.54 -8.92 14.46
N ALA A 285 8.07 -9.33 15.62
CA ALA A 285 8.29 -10.75 15.93
C ALA A 285 6.97 -11.53 16.07
N GLU A 286 5.94 -10.87 16.59
CA GLU A 286 4.59 -11.42 16.76
C GLU A 286 3.68 -11.11 15.57
N HIS A 287 4.18 -10.42 14.55
CA HIS A 287 3.37 -10.01 13.42
C HIS A 287 2.84 -11.25 12.66
N PRO A 288 1.53 -11.33 12.36
CA PRO A 288 0.92 -12.49 11.69
C PRO A 288 1.55 -12.88 10.35
N ILE A 289 2.27 -11.95 9.71
CA ILE A 289 2.95 -12.16 8.43
C ILE A 289 3.93 -13.35 8.48
N GLY A 290 4.58 -13.59 9.64
CA GLY A 290 5.49 -14.73 9.83
C GLY A 290 4.77 -16.07 9.70
N LEU A 291 3.69 -16.26 10.47
CA LEU A 291 2.89 -17.48 10.43
C LEU A 291 2.21 -17.66 9.06
N LEU A 292 1.57 -16.60 8.55
CA LEU A 292 0.85 -16.64 7.28
C LEU A 292 1.79 -16.96 6.11
N ARG A 293 3.06 -16.48 6.14
CA ARG A 293 4.07 -16.80 5.12
C ARG A 293 4.45 -18.27 5.16
N ARG A 294 4.64 -18.83 6.36
CA ARG A 294 4.92 -20.27 6.57
C ARG A 294 3.77 -21.15 6.06
N LEU A 295 2.54 -20.69 6.26
CA LEU A 295 1.32 -21.34 5.78
C LEU A 295 1.00 -21.03 4.30
N GLN A 296 1.90 -20.33 3.60
CA GLN A 296 1.83 -20.06 2.17
C GLN A 296 0.59 -19.26 1.73
N PHE A 297 0.03 -18.41 2.60
CA PHE A 297 -0.95 -17.41 2.19
C PHE A 297 -0.37 -16.51 1.09
N ARG A 298 -1.22 -15.82 0.33
CA ARG A 298 -0.73 -14.90 -0.69
C ARG A 298 -0.51 -13.53 -0.09
N LEU A 299 0.68 -13.33 0.45
CA LEU A 299 1.04 -12.10 1.12
C LEU A 299 1.83 -11.18 0.20
N THR A 300 1.57 -9.89 0.34
CA THR A 300 2.36 -8.79 -0.22
C THR A 300 2.82 -7.91 0.94
N VAL A 301 3.85 -7.11 0.73
CA VAL A 301 4.39 -6.18 1.74
C VAL A 301 4.29 -4.79 1.17
N ASN A 302 3.76 -3.86 1.97
CA ASN A 302 3.42 -2.53 1.53
C ASN A 302 3.66 -1.51 2.64
N THR A 303 3.65 -0.24 2.27
CA THR A 303 4.00 0.90 3.14
C THR A 303 2.80 1.52 3.84
N ASP A 304 1.61 1.42 3.26
CA ASP A 304 0.41 2.14 3.70
C ASP A 304 0.60 3.66 3.64
N ASN A 305 1.05 4.29 4.71
CA ASN A 305 1.25 5.74 4.79
C ASN A 305 2.72 6.06 5.06
N ARG A 306 3.56 6.25 4.02
CA ARG A 306 5.02 6.42 4.19
C ARG A 306 5.41 7.51 5.18
N LEU A 307 4.72 8.66 5.14
CA LEU A 307 5.00 9.79 6.03
C LEU A 307 4.61 9.48 7.48
N MET A 308 3.38 9.00 7.68
CA MET A 308 2.82 8.72 9.01
C MET A 308 3.51 7.52 9.67
N SER A 309 3.85 6.50 8.89
CA SER A 309 4.61 5.35 9.38
C SER A 309 6.11 5.62 9.48
N GLY A 310 6.60 6.72 8.91
CA GLY A 310 8.03 7.03 8.85
C GLY A 310 8.83 5.91 8.18
N THR A 311 8.26 5.30 7.14
CA THR A 311 8.77 4.08 6.50
C THR A 311 8.92 4.25 4.99
N ASP A 312 9.59 3.30 4.37
CA ASP A 312 9.73 3.11 2.93
C ASP A 312 9.73 1.60 2.62
N MET A 313 9.65 1.22 1.35
CA MET A 313 9.52 -0.20 0.97
C MET A 313 10.76 -1.01 1.37
N SER A 314 11.95 -0.42 1.32
CA SER A 314 13.18 -1.05 1.80
C SER A 314 13.17 -1.25 3.30
N ARG A 315 12.69 -0.28 4.09
CA ARG A 315 12.57 -0.40 5.56
C ARG A 315 11.60 -1.50 5.96
N GLU A 316 10.46 -1.63 5.29
CA GLU A 316 9.53 -2.76 5.51
C GLU A 316 10.27 -4.09 5.31
N PHE A 317 11.00 -4.24 4.21
CA PHE A 317 11.80 -5.44 3.95
C PHE A 317 12.93 -5.64 4.98
N GLU A 318 13.63 -4.59 5.38
CA GLU A 318 14.67 -4.64 6.42
C GLU A 318 14.12 -5.13 7.77
N HIS A 319 12.93 -4.65 8.17
CA HIS A 319 12.26 -5.12 9.38
C HIS A 319 11.95 -6.62 9.31
N LEU A 320 11.44 -7.10 8.17
CA LEU A 320 11.14 -8.52 7.98
C LEU A 320 12.40 -9.38 7.90
N VAL A 321 13.45 -8.92 7.22
CA VAL A 321 14.76 -9.60 7.15
C VAL A 321 15.38 -9.69 8.54
N LYS A 322 15.36 -8.60 9.32
CA LYS A 322 15.88 -8.54 10.69
C LYS A 322 15.16 -9.53 11.61
N THR A 323 13.84 -9.61 11.48
CA THR A 323 12.96 -10.33 12.40
C THR A 323 12.83 -11.81 12.04
N PHE A 324 12.52 -12.11 10.80
CA PHE A 324 12.20 -13.46 10.33
C PHE A 324 13.35 -14.13 9.58
N ARG A 325 14.49 -13.45 9.43
CA ARG A 325 15.67 -13.94 8.72
C ARG A 325 15.39 -14.31 7.26
N TYR A 326 14.42 -13.60 6.67
CA TYR A 326 14.10 -13.71 5.25
C TYR A 326 15.31 -13.38 4.38
N THR A 327 15.42 -14.15 3.31
CA THR A 327 16.50 -14.07 2.32
C THR A 327 16.03 -13.32 1.07
N LEU A 328 16.92 -13.13 0.09
CA LEU A 328 16.52 -12.60 -1.23
C LEU A 328 15.42 -13.45 -1.90
N ASP A 329 15.37 -14.76 -1.64
CA ASP A 329 14.32 -15.63 -2.21
C ASP A 329 12.96 -15.37 -1.57
N ASP A 330 12.92 -15.04 -0.28
CA ASP A 330 11.71 -14.65 0.42
C ASP A 330 11.22 -13.28 -0.05
N LEU A 331 12.13 -12.31 -0.19
CA LEU A 331 11.80 -10.99 -0.74
C LEU A 331 11.25 -11.12 -2.18
N GLN A 332 11.90 -11.92 -3.02
CA GLN A 332 11.41 -12.24 -4.37
C GLN A 332 10.02 -12.87 -4.32
N TRP A 333 9.76 -13.76 -3.35
CA TRP A 333 8.46 -14.39 -3.19
C TRP A 333 7.36 -13.37 -2.87
N PHE A 334 7.62 -12.41 -1.98
CA PHE A 334 6.67 -11.32 -1.68
C PHE A 334 6.45 -10.44 -2.92
N THR A 335 7.52 -10.04 -3.60
CA THR A 335 7.44 -9.21 -4.82
C THR A 335 6.66 -9.92 -5.93
N VAL A 336 6.90 -11.21 -6.17
CA VAL A 336 6.18 -11.99 -7.20
C VAL A 336 4.72 -12.18 -6.81
N ASN A 337 4.41 -12.41 -5.52
CA ASN A 337 3.02 -12.46 -5.08
C ASN A 337 2.30 -11.14 -5.33
N ALA A 338 2.96 -10.01 -5.04
CA ALA A 338 2.42 -8.69 -5.30
C ALA A 338 2.18 -8.50 -6.81
N MET A 339 3.17 -8.78 -7.66
CA MET A 339 3.01 -8.62 -9.10
C MET A 339 1.92 -9.51 -9.69
N LYS A 340 1.78 -10.76 -9.23
CA LYS A 340 0.69 -11.63 -9.67
C LYS A 340 -0.69 -11.12 -9.23
N SER A 341 -0.76 -10.21 -8.26
CA SER A 341 -1.97 -9.65 -7.66
C SER A 341 -2.28 -8.24 -8.16
N ALA A 342 -1.42 -7.67 -9.01
CA ALA A 342 -1.67 -6.36 -9.59
C ALA A 342 -2.92 -6.36 -10.48
N PHE A 343 -3.52 -5.19 -10.64
CA PHE A 343 -4.72 -4.92 -11.43
C PHE A 343 -4.42 -4.51 -12.89
N ILE A 344 -3.20 -4.77 -13.36
CA ILE A 344 -2.85 -4.65 -14.78
C ILE A 344 -3.04 -5.98 -15.54
N PRO A 345 -3.16 -5.93 -16.89
CA PRO A 345 -3.33 -7.11 -17.74
C PRO A 345 -2.33 -8.25 -17.47
N PHE A 346 -2.80 -9.48 -17.70
CA PHE A 346 -2.05 -10.69 -17.34
C PHE A 346 -0.69 -10.82 -18.04
N ASP A 347 -0.63 -10.47 -19.33
CA ASP A 347 0.60 -10.44 -20.12
C ASP A 347 1.60 -9.42 -19.57
N GLU A 348 1.13 -8.25 -19.18
CA GLU A 348 1.98 -7.22 -18.56
C GLU A 348 2.51 -7.66 -17.18
N ARG A 349 1.68 -8.33 -16.36
CA ARG A 349 2.13 -8.95 -15.10
C ARG A 349 3.19 -10.02 -15.36
N LEU A 350 2.99 -10.85 -16.38
CA LEU A 350 3.91 -11.92 -16.72
C LEU A 350 5.27 -11.36 -17.18
N ALA A 351 5.25 -10.32 -18.00
CA ALA A 351 6.45 -9.60 -18.44
C ALA A 351 7.19 -8.98 -17.24
N MET A 352 6.50 -8.26 -16.35
CA MET A 352 7.13 -7.68 -15.16
C MET A 352 7.77 -8.76 -14.26
N ILE A 353 7.12 -9.91 -14.09
CA ILE A 353 7.67 -11.03 -13.30
C ILE A 353 8.92 -11.62 -13.95
N ASN A 354 8.88 -11.92 -15.25
CA ASN A 354 9.92 -12.70 -15.92
C ASN A 354 11.08 -11.85 -16.45
N ASP A 355 10.83 -10.59 -16.80
CA ASP A 355 11.80 -9.73 -17.49
C ASP A 355 12.40 -8.67 -16.57
N VAL A 356 11.77 -8.38 -15.44
CA VAL A 356 12.25 -7.37 -14.47
C VAL A 356 12.53 -7.98 -13.10
N ILE A 357 11.51 -8.56 -12.45
CA ILE A 357 11.60 -9.00 -11.06
C ILE A 357 12.57 -10.18 -10.91
N LYS A 358 12.31 -11.32 -11.57
CA LYS A 358 13.17 -12.50 -11.43
C LYS A 358 14.62 -12.23 -11.88
N PRO A 359 14.89 -11.55 -13.01
CA PRO A 359 16.25 -11.20 -13.40
C PRO A 359 16.96 -10.31 -12.37
N GLY A 360 16.30 -9.27 -11.85
CA GLY A 360 16.92 -8.39 -10.86
C GLY A 360 17.30 -9.11 -9.56
N TYR A 361 16.45 -10.01 -9.06
CA TYR A 361 16.83 -10.86 -7.92
C TYR A 361 17.92 -11.89 -8.26
N ALA A 362 17.96 -12.41 -9.49
CA ALA A 362 19.02 -13.32 -9.93
C ALA A 362 20.38 -12.63 -10.00
N GLU A 363 20.42 -11.37 -10.45
CA GLU A 363 21.62 -10.54 -10.46
C GLU A 363 22.14 -10.31 -9.04
N LEU A 364 21.29 -9.87 -8.11
CA LEU A 364 21.68 -9.68 -6.70
C LEU A 364 22.20 -10.97 -6.04
N ARG A 365 21.57 -12.11 -6.34
CA ARG A 365 22.05 -13.42 -5.87
C ARG A 365 23.36 -13.86 -6.51
N ALA A 366 23.74 -13.33 -7.66
CA ALA A 366 25.00 -13.68 -8.32
C ALA A 366 26.19 -12.87 -7.79
N GLU A 367 25.97 -11.76 -7.08
CA GLU A 367 27.04 -10.84 -6.66
C GLU A 367 28.11 -11.48 -5.78
N TRP A 368 27.77 -12.49 -4.97
CA TRP A 368 28.75 -13.19 -4.15
C TRP A 368 29.82 -13.92 -4.97
N LEU A 369 29.56 -14.23 -6.24
CA LEU A 369 30.52 -14.85 -7.16
C LEU A 369 31.67 -13.89 -7.54
N PHE A 370 31.49 -12.59 -7.33
CA PHE A 370 32.42 -11.54 -7.73
C PHE A 370 33.07 -10.81 -6.53
N ARG A 371 32.94 -11.39 -5.33
CA ARG A 371 33.56 -10.85 -4.09
C ARG A 371 34.96 -11.37 -3.86
#